data_AF-A0A2D5Z012-F1
#
_entry.id   AF-A0A2D5Z012-F1
#
_cell.length_a   1.000
_cell.length_b   1.000
_cell.length_c   1.000
_cell.angle_alpha   90.00
_cell.angle_beta   90.00
_cell.angle_gamma   90.00
#
_symmetry.space_group_name_H-M   'P 1'
#
loop_
_entity.id
_entity.type
_entity.pdbx_description
1 polymer ?
#
loop_
_entity_poly.entity_id
_entity_poly.type
_entity_poly.pdbx_seq_one_letter_code
_entity_poly.pdbx_strand_id
1 'polypeptide(L)'
;MIRDHTHHDRASTHPARRPGKGLTLMEIMIATGILAVGMVAVASLFPAAIHLQQSTVKDLAAQQLLSHAEAMIRERTFTDDPNHPLKDSLTVALDAENGTDWDTDGKLYRLPNSAGRSGANAHQAWLPPDTIGTMPTNRPTWMLAERSIGAMFDVADRSVFWVPLIQDADTRPGQYDWQLVLIVIAADRDENYSRAINGALSSNQEELWANFWDGWTGSGTADANDTWSIPGVRRADINRVSGNVIRFNNDLTGNGVPDQVAAGATVIDSNGVVYRVVTAEDDRINVNADVPITPIEPTQLWYSPPSSEGRSSSIVRVKALSGTDVVK
;
A
#
# COMPACT_ATOMS: atom_id res chain seq x y z
N MET A 1 -65.94 13.79 -73.64
CA MET A 1 -66.24 12.34 -73.67
C MET A 1 -66.34 11.87 -72.23
N ILE A 2 -67.56 11.57 -71.81
CA ILE A 2 -67.93 11.19 -70.44
C ILE A 2 -67.60 9.71 -70.25
N ARG A 3 -66.92 9.34 -69.16
CA ARG A 3 -66.93 7.97 -68.63
C ARG A 3 -66.88 7.98 -67.11
N ASP A 4 -68.08 7.76 -66.60
CA ASP A 4 -68.45 7.18 -65.31
C ASP A 4 -67.69 5.86 -65.06
N HIS A 5 -67.25 5.60 -63.82
CA HIS A 5 -67.11 4.26 -63.25
C HIS A 5 -66.78 4.32 -61.74
N THR A 6 -67.87 4.22 -60.96
CA THR A 6 -68.08 3.22 -59.90
C THR A 6 -67.05 3.10 -58.77
N HIS A 7 -67.47 3.67 -57.64
CA HIS A 7 -67.18 3.27 -56.26
C HIS A 7 -67.05 1.75 -56.07
N HIS A 8 -65.91 1.30 -55.55
CA HIS A 8 -65.77 0.02 -54.87
C HIS A 8 -65.74 0.27 -53.36
N ASP A 9 -66.86 -0.04 -52.69
CA ASP A 9 -66.93 -0.23 -51.26
C ASP A 9 -66.00 -1.38 -50.85
N ARG A 10 -64.85 -1.04 -50.26
CA ARG A 10 -64.04 -1.99 -49.50
C ARG A 10 -64.65 -2.13 -48.11
N ALA A 11 -65.33 -3.24 -47.90
CA ALA A 11 -65.80 -3.69 -46.61
C ALA A 11 -64.65 -3.67 -45.58
N SER A 12 -64.75 -2.76 -44.62
CA SER A 12 -63.92 -2.71 -43.42
C SER A 12 -64.29 -3.89 -42.51
N THR A 13 -63.60 -5.00 -42.69
CA THR A 13 -63.62 -6.10 -41.72
C THR A 13 -62.85 -5.65 -40.47
N HIS A 14 -63.57 -5.01 -39.55
CA HIS A 14 -63.05 -4.75 -38.22
C HIS A 14 -62.70 -6.09 -37.55
N PRO A 15 -61.44 -6.34 -37.17
CA PRO A 15 -61.08 -7.56 -36.44
C PRO A 15 -61.85 -7.56 -35.12
N ALA A 16 -62.63 -8.62 -34.91
CA ALA A 16 -63.39 -8.84 -33.69
C ALA A 16 -62.44 -8.73 -32.48
N ARG A 17 -62.66 -7.72 -31.63
CA ARG A 17 -61.98 -7.59 -30.35
C ARG A 17 -62.30 -8.83 -29.52
N ARG A 18 -61.32 -9.71 -29.34
CA ARG A 18 -61.44 -10.84 -28.42
C ARG A 18 -61.76 -10.28 -27.03
N PRO A 19 -62.75 -10.82 -26.30
CA PRO A 19 -63.03 -10.39 -24.93
C PRO A 19 -61.77 -10.65 -24.10
N GLY A 20 -61.17 -9.58 -23.58
CA GLY A 20 -60.00 -9.68 -22.72
C GLY A 20 -60.37 -10.47 -21.46
N LYS A 21 -59.69 -11.59 -21.24
CA LYS A 21 -59.77 -12.30 -19.97
C LYS A 21 -59.19 -11.35 -18.91
N GLY A 22 -60.02 -10.90 -17.97
CA GLY A 22 -59.56 -10.09 -16.86
C GLY A 22 -58.56 -10.89 -16.01
N LEU A 23 -57.52 -10.20 -15.53
CA LEU A 23 -56.54 -10.76 -14.59
C LEU A 23 -57.28 -11.32 -13.36
N THR A 24 -57.03 -12.58 -13.05
CA THR A 24 -57.57 -13.20 -11.84
C THR A 24 -56.78 -12.70 -10.62
N LEU A 25 -57.43 -12.61 -9.45
CA LEU A 25 -56.78 -12.20 -8.19
C LEU A 25 -55.53 -13.05 -7.89
N MET A 26 -55.59 -14.34 -8.24
CA MET A 26 -54.48 -15.28 -8.06
C MET A 26 -53.26 -14.91 -8.92
N GLU A 27 -53.45 -14.47 -10.16
CA GLU A 27 -52.35 -14.00 -11.03
C GLU A 27 -51.69 -12.75 -10.44
N ILE A 28 -52.47 -11.83 -9.87
CA ILE A 28 -51.93 -10.63 -9.21
C ILE A 28 -51.08 -11.04 -8.00
N MET A 29 -51.57 -11.94 -7.14
CA MET A 29 -50.81 -12.41 -5.97
C MET A 29 -49.49 -13.09 -6.36
N ILE A 30 -49.51 -13.93 -7.40
CA ILE A 30 -48.30 -14.57 -7.92
C ILE A 30 -47.33 -13.52 -8.48
N ALA A 31 -47.83 -12.56 -9.26
CA ALA A 31 -47.01 -11.49 -9.81
C ALA A 31 -46.37 -10.64 -8.70
N THR A 32 -47.12 -10.29 -7.65
CA THR A 32 -46.58 -9.58 -6.48
C THR A 32 -45.55 -10.42 -5.73
N GLY A 33 -45.75 -11.72 -5.59
CA GLY A 33 -44.77 -12.63 -4.99
C GLY A 33 -43.45 -12.68 -5.76
N ILE A 34 -43.51 -12.83 -7.08
CA ILE A 34 -42.32 -12.81 -7.95
C ILE A 34 -41.62 -11.45 -7.90
N LEU A 35 -42.39 -10.35 -7.93
CA LEU A 35 -41.85 -9.00 -7.81
C LEU A 35 -41.11 -8.80 -6.47
N ALA A 36 -41.70 -9.25 -5.36
CA ALA A 36 -41.10 -9.13 -4.03
C ALA A 36 -39.78 -9.92 -3.95
N VAL A 37 -39.75 -11.15 -4.46
CA VAL A 37 -38.51 -11.95 -4.52
C VAL A 37 -37.46 -11.28 -5.42
N GLY A 38 -37.88 -10.73 -6.57
CA GLY A 38 -37.00 -9.98 -7.46
C GLY A 38 -36.39 -8.74 -6.79
N MET A 39 -37.16 -7.99 -6.01
CA MET A 39 -36.66 -6.82 -5.27
C MET A 39 -35.64 -7.22 -4.19
N VAL A 40 -35.87 -8.32 -3.46
CA VAL A 40 -34.91 -8.83 -2.46
C VAL A 40 -33.61 -9.26 -3.14
N ALA A 41 -33.69 -9.96 -4.28
CA ALA A 41 -32.50 -10.34 -5.04
C ALA A 41 -31.69 -9.12 -5.49
N VAL A 42 -32.34 -8.10 -6.07
CA VAL A 42 -31.66 -6.86 -6.47
C VAL A 42 -31.07 -6.11 -5.28
N ALA A 43 -31.81 -6.02 -4.17
CA ALA A 43 -31.33 -5.40 -2.94
C ALA A 43 -30.04 -6.06 -2.41
N SER A 44 -29.95 -7.40 -2.50
CA SER A 44 -28.77 -8.15 -2.06
C SER A 44 -27.52 -7.94 -2.93
N LEU A 45 -27.67 -7.48 -4.17
CA LEU A 45 -26.55 -7.22 -5.07
C LEU A 45 -25.87 -5.87 -4.80
N PHE A 46 -26.57 -4.88 -4.23
CA PHE A 46 -26.00 -3.55 -4.01
C PHE A 46 -24.80 -3.56 -3.04
N PRO A 47 -24.83 -4.21 -1.86
CA PRO A 47 -23.68 -4.24 -0.97
C PRO A 47 -22.44 -4.86 -1.63
N ALA A 48 -22.61 -5.96 -2.38
CA ALA A 48 -21.52 -6.60 -3.10
C ALA A 48 -20.95 -5.67 -4.19
N ALA A 49 -21.81 -4.98 -4.95
CA ALA A 49 -21.39 -4.03 -5.97
C ALA A 49 -20.64 -2.83 -5.37
N ILE A 50 -21.12 -2.29 -4.23
CA ILE A 50 -20.46 -1.19 -3.51
C ILE A 50 -19.07 -1.64 -3.04
N HIS A 51 -18.94 -2.84 -2.48
CA HIS A 51 -17.66 -3.38 -2.04
C HIS A 51 -16.67 -3.54 -3.21
N LEU A 52 -17.11 -4.06 -4.36
CA LEU A 52 -16.29 -4.19 -5.56
C LEU A 52 -15.85 -2.83 -6.12
N GLN A 53 -16.75 -1.84 -6.13
CA GLN A 53 -16.43 -0.47 -6.54
C GLN A 53 -15.39 0.16 -5.62
N GLN A 54 -15.53 0.02 -4.30
CA GLN A 54 -14.56 0.53 -3.33
C GLN A 54 -13.17 -0.10 -3.51
N SER A 55 -13.10 -1.43 -3.71
CA SER A 55 -11.84 -2.11 -4.00
C SER A 55 -11.21 -1.59 -5.29
N THR A 56 -12.00 -1.42 -6.35
CA THR A 56 -11.52 -0.94 -7.65
C THR A 56 -10.98 0.49 -7.56
N VAL A 57 -11.64 1.38 -6.80
CA VAL A 57 -11.16 2.75 -6.56
C VAL A 57 -9.85 2.76 -5.78
N LYS A 58 -9.72 1.92 -4.73
CA LYS A 58 -8.47 1.78 -3.98
C LYS A 58 -7.33 1.27 -4.86
N ASP A 59 -7.61 0.29 -5.71
CA ASP A 59 -6.62 -0.27 -6.64
C ASP A 59 -6.16 0.76 -7.69
N LEU A 60 -7.09 1.55 -8.24
CA LEU A 60 -6.76 2.61 -9.18
C LEU A 60 -5.95 3.73 -8.52
N ALA A 61 -6.33 4.15 -7.30
CA ALA A 61 -5.56 5.11 -6.53
C ALA A 61 -4.15 4.60 -6.22
N ALA A 62 -4.02 3.33 -5.81
CA ALA A 62 -2.73 2.69 -5.59
C ALA A 62 -1.88 2.66 -6.88
N GLN A 63 -2.47 2.37 -8.05
CA GLN A 63 -1.77 2.43 -9.33
C GLN A 63 -1.28 3.83 -9.68
N GLN A 64 -2.15 4.84 -9.53
CA GLN A 64 -1.80 6.23 -9.78
C GLN A 64 -0.65 6.66 -8.85
N LEU A 65 -0.68 6.24 -7.59
CA LEU A 65 0.34 6.58 -6.62
C LEU A 65 1.67 5.92 -6.96
N LEU A 66 1.65 4.66 -7.38
CA LEU A 66 2.83 3.97 -7.84
C LEU A 66 3.45 4.64 -9.07
N SER A 67 2.64 5.04 -10.04
CA SER A 67 3.13 5.78 -11.21
C SER A 67 3.71 7.14 -10.83
N HIS A 68 3.08 7.85 -9.89
CA HIS A 68 3.59 9.15 -9.41
C HIS A 68 4.89 8.98 -8.61
N ALA A 69 4.93 8.02 -7.67
CA ALA A 69 6.12 7.68 -6.91
C ALA A 69 7.27 7.30 -7.85
N GLU A 70 7.01 6.44 -8.83
CA GLU A 70 8.00 6.07 -9.85
C GLU A 70 8.52 7.28 -10.63
N ALA A 71 7.64 8.18 -11.09
CA ALA A 71 8.05 9.40 -11.78
C ALA A 71 8.87 10.33 -10.88
N MET A 72 8.45 10.51 -9.63
CA MET A 72 9.18 11.32 -8.64
C MET A 72 10.56 10.73 -8.33
N ILE A 73 10.65 9.41 -8.20
CA ILE A 73 11.91 8.71 -7.99
C ILE A 73 12.80 8.87 -9.20
N ARG A 74 12.29 8.74 -10.42
CA ARG A 74 13.05 9.01 -11.65
C ARG A 74 13.49 10.46 -11.77
N GLU A 75 12.69 11.41 -11.29
CA GLU A 75 13.04 12.84 -11.35
C GLU A 75 14.10 13.21 -10.30
N ARG A 76 14.02 12.61 -9.10
CA ARG A 76 14.93 12.90 -7.98
C ARG A 76 16.22 12.12 -8.05
N THR A 77 16.14 10.90 -8.56
CA THR A 77 17.21 9.91 -8.57
C THR A 77 17.61 9.75 -10.03
N PHE A 78 18.91 9.88 -10.33
CA PHE A 78 19.49 9.60 -11.65
C PHE A 78 19.33 10.71 -12.71
N THR A 79 19.82 11.92 -12.40
CA THR A 79 20.57 12.59 -13.48
C THR A 79 21.80 11.73 -13.76
N ASP A 80 22.12 11.49 -15.04
CA ASP A 80 23.29 10.70 -15.51
C ASP A 80 24.65 11.29 -15.09
N ASP A 81 24.68 12.21 -14.11
CA ASP A 81 25.91 12.71 -13.54
C ASP A 81 26.58 11.59 -12.72
N PRO A 82 27.75 11.08 -13.16
CA PRO A 82 28.49 10.07 -12.41
C PRO A 82 28.95 10.58 -11.03
N ASN A 83 28.88 11.89 -10.77
CA ASN A 83 29.15 12.50 -9.47
C ASN A 83 27.86 12.83 -8.69
N HIS A 84 26.70 12.31 -9.13
CA HIS A 84 25.44 12.64 -8.48
C HIS A 84 25.45 12.14 -7.03
N PRO A 85 25.25 13.02 -6.04
CA PRO A 85 25.41 12.69 -4.64
C PRO A 85 24.41 11.65 -4.14
N LEU A 86 23.32 11.33 -4.87
CA LEU A 86 22.44 10.22 -4.50
C LEU A 86 22.99 8.85 -4.84
N LYS A 87 23.88 8.69 -5.83
CA LYS A 87 24.58 7.42 -6.05
C LYS A 87 25.51 7.14 -4.87
N ASP A 88 26.23 8.16 -4.43
CA ASP A 88 27.04 8.11 -3.21
C ASP A 88 26.17 8.05 -1.95
N SER A 89 24.99 8.69 -1.89
CA SER A 89 24.11 8.62 -0.71
C SER A 89 23.33 7.31 -0.63
N LEU A 90 23.06 6.62 -1.74
CA LEU A 90 22.50 5.26 -1.72
C LEU A 90 23.58 4.29 -1.24
N THR A 91 24.81 4.44 -1.77
CA THR A 91 25.98 3.68 -1.31
C THR A 91 26.26 3.97 0.17
N VAL A 92 26.20 5.22 0.61
CA VAL A 92 26.41 5.65 2.00
C VAL A 92 25.22 5.34 2.91
N ALA A 93 23.99 5.30 2.39
CA ALA A 93 22.82 4.85 3.16
C ALA A 93 22.92 3.35 3.45
N LEU A 94 23.30 2.59 2.43
CA LEU A 94 23.75 1.22 2.61
C LEU A 94 24.93 1.23 3.60
N ASP A 95 25.92 2.13 3.49
CA ASP A 95 27.07 2.12 4.40
C ASP A 95 26.81 2.55 5.86
N ALA A 96 25.82 3.41 6.11
CA ALA A 96 25.61 4.07 7.40
C ALA A 96 24.59 3.36 8.30
N GLU A 97 23.63 2.62 7.73
CA GLU A 97 22.86 1.63 8.51
C GLU A 97 23.71 0.37 8.82
N ASN A 98 24.86 0.22 8.15
CA ASN A 98 25.74 -0.94 8.24
C ASN A 98 26.89 -0.77 9.24
N GLY A 99 26.56 -0.88 10.52
CA GLY A 99 27.54 -1.22 11.55
C GLY A 99 28.19 -2.58 11.26
N THR A 100 29.33 -2.59 10.57
CA THR A 100 30.33 -3.68 10.41
C THR A 100 29.92 -5.11 10.01
N ASP A 101 28.65 -5.52 10.03
CA ASP A 101 28.19 -6.88 9.69
C ASP A 101 27.41 -6.87 8.37
N TRP A 102 28.15 -6.70 7.28
CA TRP A 102 27.61 -6.35 5.97
C TRP A 102 26.87 -7.43 5.17
N ASP A 103 26.71 -8.68 5.61
CA ASP A 103 26.53 -9.71 4.58
C ASP A 103 25.79 -11.00 4.96
N THR A 104 24.84 -10.99 5.90
CA THR A 104 24.04 -12.21 6.14
C THR A 104 22.53 -12.02 6.27
N ASP A 105 22.06 -10.84 6.65
CA ASP A 105 20.74 -10.74 7.29
C ASP A 105 19.70 -9.94 6.51
N GLY A 106 19.87 -9.69 5.21
CA GLY A 106 18.78 -9.20 4.38
C GLY A 106 19.20 -8.38 3.17
N LYS A 107 18.35 -8.37 2.16
CA LYS A 107 18.55 -7.62 0.92
C LYS A 107 17.65 -6.43 0.79
N LEU A 108 16.65 -6.29 1.65
CA LEU A 108 15.67 -5.23 1.62
C LEU A 108 15.96 -4.24 2.75
N TYR A 109 16.24 -3.01 2.38
CA TYR A 109 16.71 -1.91 3.22
C TYR A 109 15.75 -0.73 3.17
N ARG A 110 15.76 0.07 4.22
CA ARG A 110 15.00 1.32 4.26
C ARG A 110 15.64 2.34 3.32
N LEU A 111 14.82 3.04 2.54
CA LEU A 111 15.30 4.27 1.90
C LEU A 111 15.31 5.38 2.98
N PRO A 112 16.45 6.01 3.30
CA PRO A 112 16.48 7.05 4.31
C PRO A 112 15.56 8.21 3.94
N ASN A 113 14.87 8.75 4.95
CA ASN A 113 14.01 9.92 4.75
C ASN A 113 14.79 11.17 4.36
N SER A 114 16.04 11.26 4.84
CA SER A 114 16.99 12.30 4.48
C SER A 114 18.28 11.63 3.98
N ALA A 115 18.73 11.96 2.77
CA ALA A 115 20.14 11.79 2.40
C ALA A 115 21.04 12.83 3.12
N GLY A 116 20.68 13.15 4.37
CA GLY A 116 21.06 14.36 5.05
C GLY A 116 21.14 14.15 6.55
N ARG A 117 22.38 14.22 7.03
CA ARG A 117 22.79 14.43 8.43
C ARG A 117 22.81 13.20 9.34
N SER A 118 23.55 12.16 8.95
CA SER A 118 24.33 11.46 9.98
C SER A 118 25.54 12.34 10.32
N GLY A 119 25.56 12.85 11.55
CA GLY A 119 26.66 13.60 12.14
C GLY A 119 26.90 15.01 11.57
N ALA A 120 26.81 16.01 12.44
CA ALA A 120 27.39 17.33 12.21
C ALA A 120 28.92 17.31 11.91
N ASN A 121 29.57 16.13 11.93
CA ASN A 121 31.00 15.94 11.73
C ASN A 121 31.39 14.92 10.63
N ALA A 122 30.45 14.17 10.02
CA ALA A 122 30.84 13.09 9.09
C ALA A 122 31.08 13.58 7.64
N HIS A 123 30.40 14.66 7.21
CA HIS A 123 30.59 15.24 5.87
C HIS A 123 31.49 16.48 5.82
N GLN A 124 32.01 16.98 6.95
CA GLN A 124 33.00 18.06 6.94
C GLN A 124 34.42 17.60 6.60
N ALA A 125 34.67 16.28 6.54
CA ALA A 125 36.01 15.74 6.27
C ALA A 125 36.40 15.66 4.79
N TRP A 126 35.47 15.89 3.85
CA TRP A 126 35.71 15.67 2.41
C TRP A 126 35.46 16.86 1.49
N LEU A 127 35.20 18.05 2.05
CA LEU A 127 35.14 19.29 1.27
C LEU A 127 36.35 20.16 1.63
N PRO A 128 37.07 20.72 0.65
CA PRO A 128 38.08 21.75 0.89
C PRO A 128 37.46 22.87 1.74
N PRO A 129 38.17 23.39 2.76
CA PRO A 129 37.66 24.40 3.71
C PRO A 129 37.04 25.65 3.05
N ASP A 130 37.36 25.89 1.79
CA ASP A 130 37.03 27.13 1.08
C ASP A 130 35.73 27.03 0.26
N THR A 131 35.03 25.88 0.31
CA THR A 131 33.74 25.66 -0.38
C THR A 131 32.52 25.88 0.53
N ILE A 132 32.67 26.67 1.60
CA ILE A 132 31.55 27.12 2.45
C ILE A 132 30.87 28.34 1.80
N GLY A 133 30.44 28.19 0.55
CA GLY A 133 29.47 29.06 -0.07
C GLY A 133 28.12 28.40 0.07
N THR A 134 27.35 28.79 1.10
CA THR A 134 25.89 28.56 1.27
C THR A 134 25.27 27.54 0.31
N MET A 135 25.66 26.27 0.40
CA MET A 135 24.89 25.24 -0.28
C MET A 135 23.56 25.16 0.47
N PRO A 136 22.42 25.28 -0.23
CA PRO A 136 21.13 25.22 0.42
C PRO A 136 21.05 23.92 1.20
N THR A 137 20.86 24.01 2.52
CA THR A 137 20.66 22.89 3.45
C THR A 137 19.37 22.10 3.18
N ASN A 138 18.66 22.42 2.10
CA ASN A 138 17.44 21.78 1.64
C ASN A 138 17.77 20.61 0.71
N ARG A 139 18.42 19.56 1.22
CA ARG A 139 18.34 18.27 0.51
C ARG A 139 16.92 17.72 0.72
N PRO A 140 16.24 17.26 -0.35
CA PRO A 140 14.82 16.95 -0.31
C PRO A 140 14.59 15.71 0.55
N THR A 141 14.16 15.93 1.80
CA THR A 141 13.40 14.91 2.51
C THR A 141 12.14 14.67 1.72
N TRP A 142 11.80 13.41 1.46
CA TRP A 142 10.52 13.06 0.85
C TRP A 142 9.39 13.59 1.75
N MET A 143 8.73 14.66 1.30
CA MET A 143 7.69 15.30 2.08
C MET A 143 6.44 14.42 2.08
N LEU A 144 5.62 14.54 3.11
CA LEU A 144 4.36 13.81 3.20
C LEU A 144 3.44 14.07 1.99
N ALA A 145 3.39 15.30 1.48
CA ALA A 145 2.67 15.68 0.25
C ALA A 145 3.08 14.84 -0.98
N GLU A 146 4.31 14.35 -0.99
CA GLU A 146 4.89 13.58 -2.07
C GLU A 146 4.63 12.07 -1.89
N ARG A 147 4.50 11.66 -0.62
CA ARG A 147 4.26 10.27 -0.20
C ARG A 147 2.80 9.84 -0.21
N SER A 148 1.88 10.65 -0.72
CA SER A 148 0.45 10.39 -0.64
C SER A 148 -0.33 10.99 -1.82
N ILE A 149 -1.50 10.43 -2.10
CA ILE A 149 -2.46 11.04 -3.05
C ILE A 149 -3.37 11.99 -2.30
N GLY A 150 -3.69 13.10 -2.97
CA GLY A 150 -4.57 14.14 -2.44
C GLY A 150 -3.79 15.26 -1.78
N ALA A 151 -2.59 15.59 -2.29
CA ALA A 151 -1.75 16.68 -1.77
C ALA A 151 -2.44 18.06 -1.72
N MET A 152 -3.51 18.27 -2.51
CA MET A 152 -4.37 19.46 -2.44
C MET A 152 -5.31 19.48 -1.22
N PHE A 153 -5.49 18.34 -0.56
CA PHE A 153 -6.32 18.21 0.62
C PHE A 153 -5.45 18.17 1.88
N ASP A 154 -6.08 18.45 3.01
CA ASP A 154 -5.51 18.22 4.31
C ASP A 154 -4.97 16.78 4.37
N VAL A 155 -3.89 16.58 5.11
CA VAL A 155 -3.35 15.25 5.41
C VAL A 155 -4.45 14.31 5.94
N ALA A 156 -5.44 14.89 6.64
CA ALA A 156 -6.61 14.20 7.19
C ALA A 156 -7.43 13.47 6.12
N ASP A 157 -7.42 14.02 4.91
CA ASP A 157 -8.24 13.53 3.83
C ASP A 157 -7.53 12.49 2.97
N ARG A 158 -6.23 12.26 3.19
CA ARG A 158 -5.44 11.33 2.40
C ARG A 158 -5.72 9.90 2.84
N SER A 159 -6.02 9.05 1.87
CA SER A 159 -6.42 7.67 2.10
C SER A 159 -5.35 6.65 1.71
N VAL A 160 -4.33 7.08 0.96
CA VAL A 160 -3.29 6.19 0.43
C VAL A 160 -1.93 6.86 0.54
N PHE A 161 -0.96 6.10 1.04
CA PHE A 161 0.42 6.48 1.29
C PHE A 161 1.35 5.48 0.61
N TRP A 162 2.60 5.88 0.35
CA TRP A 162 3.63 4.95 -0.11
C TRP A 162 4.92 5.07 0.68
N VAL A 163 5.61 3.94 0.84
CA VAL A 163 6.88 3.80 1.54
C VAL A 163 7.89 3.11 0.62
N PRO A 164 9.02 3.76 0.30
CA PRO A 164 10.08 3.14 -0.46
C PRO A 164 10.99 2.28 0.42
N LEU A 165 11.34 1.12 -0.11
CA LEU A 165 12.44 0.28 0.31
C LEU A 165 13.43 0.14 -0.84
N ILE A 166 14.70 -0.02 -0.54
CA ILE A 166 15.74 -0.38 -1.51
C ILE A 166 15.99 -1.86 -1.34
N GLN A 167 16.01 -2.62 -2.42
CA GLN A 167 16.40 -4.01 -2.39
C GLN A 167 17.68 -4.22 -3.20
N ASP A 168 18.64 -4.97 -2.67
CA ASP A 168 19.71 -5.55 -3.46
C ASP A 168 19.19 -6.82 -4.17
N ALA A 169 18.98 -6.71 -5.47
CA ALA A 169 18.57 -7.80 -6.34
C ALA A 169 19.72 -8.79 -6.61
N ASP A 170 20.99 -8.38 -6.46
CA ASP A 170 22.11 -9.29 -6.67
C ASP A 170 22.25 -10.24 -5.46
N THR A 171 22.60 -11.48 -5.75
CA THR A 171 22.84 -12.53 -4.75
C THR A 171 24.32 -12.75 -4.48
N ARG A 172 25.19 -12.08 -5.22
CA ARG A 172 26.64 -12.27 -5.17
C ARG A 172 27.26 -11.22 -4.25
N PRO A 173 28.02 -11.64 -3.22
CA PRO A 173 28.73 -10.71 -2.33
C PRO A 173 29.56 -9.67 -3.10
N GLY A 174 29.44 -8.39 -2.71
CA GLY A 174 30.20 -7.28 -3.28
C GLY A 174 29.76 -6.82 -4.68
N GLN A 175 28.70 -7.39 -5.24
CA GLN A 175 28.00 -6.83 -6.40
C GLN A 175 26.62 -6.37 -5.94
N TYR A 176 26.26 -5.13 -6.31
CA TYR A 176 24.99 -4.54 -5.91
C TYR A 176 24.17 -4.26 -7.17
N ASP A 177 22.99 -4.86 -7.25
CA ASP A 177 21.99 -4.55 -8.27
C ASP A 177 20.75 -4.03 -7.55
N TRP A 178 20.67 -2.72 -7.31
CA TRP A 178 19.58 -2.18 -6.53
C TRP A 178 18.28 -2.13 -7.35
N GLN A 179 17.18 -2.50 -6.72
CA GLN A 179 15.81 -2.27 -7.19
C GLN A 179 15.05 -1.53 -6.09
N LEU A 180 14.06 -0.73 -6.46
CA LEU A 180 13.24 -0.04 -5.47
C LEU A 180 11.94 -0.80 -5.24
N VAL A 181 11.62 -1.12 -3.99
CA VAL A 181 10.35 -1.74 -3.62
C VAL A 181 9.43 -0.68 -3.02
N LEU A 182 8.32 -0.41 -3.69
CA LEU A 182 7.29 0.52 -3.24
C LEU A 182 6.17 -0.22 -2.53
N ILE A 183 5.96 0.11 -1.26
CA ILE A 183 4.85 -0.38 -0.45
C ILE A 183 3.77 0.67 -0.43
N VAL A 184 2.58 0.34 -0.93
CA VAL A 184 1.40 1.20 -0.90
C VAL A 184 0.52 0.79 0.27
N ILE A 185 0.18 1.76 1.10
CA ILE A 185 -0.56 1.58 2.34
C ILE A 185 -1.85 2.40 2.27
N ALA A 186 -3.00 1.80 2.60
CA ALA A 186 -4.25 2.53 2.76
C ALA A 186 -4.48 2.85 4.23
N ALA A 187 -4.77 4.11 4.54
CA ALA A 187 -5.28 4.46 5.86
C ALA A 187 -6.70 3.93 6.01
N ASP A 188 -6.92 3.09 7.02
CA ASP A 188 -8.27 2.88 7.55
C ASP A 188 -8.63 4.15 8.33
N ARG A 189 -9.70 4.86 7.98
CA ARG A 189 -10.07 6.11 8.69
C ARG A 189 -10.74 5.75 10.01
N ASP A 190 -9.94 5.31 10.98
CA ASP A 190 -10.37 5.05 12.34
C ASP A 190 -10.07 6.26 13.25
N GLU A 191 -10.71 6.31 14.42
CA GLU A 191 -10.58 7.39 15.40
C GLU A 191 -9.10 7.67 15.75
N ASN A 192 -8.28 6.62 15.80
CA ASN A 192 -6.85 6.68 16.09
C ASN A 192 -6.07 7.51 15.06
N TYR A 193 -6.38 7.38 13.77
CA TYR A 193 -5.72 8.19 12.74
C TYR A 193 -6.23 9.63 12.71
N SER A 194 -7.53 9.83 12.94
CA SER A 194 -8.13 11.17 12.93
C SER A 194 -7.62 12.09 14.04
N ARG A 195 -7.26 11.53 15.21
CA ARG A 195 -6.80 12.32 16.38
C ARG A 195 -5.47 13.01 16.15
N ALA A 196 -4.55 12.35 15.48
CA ALA A 196 -3.21 12.89 15.32
C ALA A 196 -3.08 13.92 14.19
N ILE A 197 -4.07 13.97 13.30
CA ILE A 197 -4.10 14.94 12.22
C ILE A 197 -4.71 16.27 12.68
N ASN A 198 -5.59 16.23 13.68
CA ASN A 198 -6.19 17.42 14.28
C ASN A 198 -5.31 18.11 15.33
N GLY A 199 -4.26 17.43 15.82
CA GLY A 199 -3.20 18.08 16.60
C GLY A 199 -2.28 18.84 15.66
N ALA A 200 -1.97 20.10 15.95
CA ALA A 200 -0.99 20.86 15.19
C ALA A 200 0.31 20.05 15.15
N LEU A 201 0.64 19.51 13.96
CA LEU A 201 1.89 18.79 13.76
C LEU A 201 3.01 19.76 14.09
N SER A 202 3.84 19.41 15.06
CA SER A 202 5.08 20.15 15.23
C SER A 202 5.88 20.02 13.92
N SER A 203 6.57 21.07 13.50
CA SER A 203 7.33 21.10 12.24
C SER A 203 8.30 19.93 12.06
N ASN A 204 8.73 19.30 13.15
CA ASN A 204 9.65 18.17 13.17
C ASN A 204 8.94 16.83 12.92
N GLN A 205 7.62 16.78 13.08
CA GLN A 205 6.84 15.59 12.80
C GLN A 205 6.56 15.44 11.31
N GLU A 206 6.44 16.51 10.51
CA GLU A 206 6.21 16.41 9.05
C GLU A 206 7.28 15.59 8.31
N GLU A 207 8.50 15.51 8.85
CA GLU A 207 9.64 14.75 8.32
C GLU A 207 9.59 13.24 8.64
N LEU A 208 8.72 12.82 9.57
CA LEU A 208 8.67 11.45 10.12
C LEU A 208 7.54 10.59 9.53
N TRP A 209 6.79 11.06 8.54
CA TRP A 209 5.53 10.41 8.17
C TRP A 209 5.77 9.23 7.22
N ALA A 210 5.14 8.10 7.55
CA ALA A 210 5.33 6.76 6.98
C ALA A 210 6.72 6.11 7.27
N ASN A 211 7.40 6.56 8.34
CA ASN A 211 8.68 5.97 8.73
C ASN A 211 8.56 4.67 9.51
N PHE A 212 9.61 3.87 9.32
CA PHE A 212 9.95 2.71 10.09
C PHE A 212 10.23 3.07 11.54
N TRP A 213 9.53 2.39 12.43
CA TRP A 213 9.87 2.35 13.85
C TRP A 213 10.89 1.22 14.04
N ASP A 214 12.19 1.54 14.00
CA ASP A 214 13.28 0.59 14.30
C ASP A 214 13.45 0.35 15.82
N GLY A 215 12.68 1.05 16.65
CA GLY A 215 12.96 1.22 18.07
C GLY A 215 12.05 0.43 19.01
N TRP A 216 12.03 -0.90 18.95
CA TRP A 216 11.74 -1.68 20.17
C TRP A 216 12.75 -2.81 20.32
N THR A 217 13.97 -2.47 20.71
CA THR A 217 15.01 -3.43 21.12
C THR A 217 15.12 -3.61 22.64
N GLY A 218 14.31 -2.88 23.44
CA GLY A 218 14.37 -2.92 24.91
C GLY A 218 13.02 -2.79 25.58
N SER A 219 12.82 -3.50 26.69
CA SER A 219 11.61 -3.69 27.51
C SER A 219 10.91 -2.44 28.08
N GLY A 220 11.06 -1.26 27.48
CA GLY A 220 10.21 -0.12 27.78
C GLY A 220 8.83 -0.38 27.21
N THR A 221 7.79 -0.27 28.03
CA THR A 221 6.40 -0.19 27.56
C THR A 221 6.36 0.83 26.43
N ALA A 222 6.08 0.40 25.19
CA ALA A 222 5.59 1.32 24.18
C ALA A 222 4.53 2.15 24.87
N ASP A 223 4.74 3.47 24.97
CA ASP A 223 3.72 4.33 25.52
C ASP A 223 2.51 4.08 24.61
N ALA A 224 1.47 3.42 25.10
CA ALA A 224 0.24 3.16 24.34
C ALA A 224 -0.42 4.49 23.88
N ASN A 225 0.14 5.61 24.34
CA ASN A 225 -0.18 7.00 23.99
C ASN A 225 0.64 7.55 22.82
N ASP A 226 1.67 6.85 22.32
CA ASP A 226 2.30 7.17 21.04
C ASP A 226 1.35 6.67 19.94
N THR A 227 0.23 7.38 19.82
CA THR A 227 -0.87 7.04 18.93
C THR A 227 -0.39 7.17 17.49
N TRP A 228 -0.33 6.04 16.78
CA TRP A 228 0.19 5.99 15.41
C TRP A 228 -0.70 6.82 14.50
N SER A 229 -0.17 7.95 14.09
CA SER A 229 -0.89 8.99 13.38
C SER A 229 -1.02 8.74 11.88
N ILE A 230 -0.21 7.82 11.33
CA ILE A 230 -0.18 7.43 9.92
C ILE A 230 0.12 5.94 9.80
N PRO A 231 -0.45 5.24 8.81
CA PRO A 231 0.01 3.92 8.44
C PRO A 231 1.50 3.93 8.08
N GLY A 232 2.29 3.10 8.74
CA GLY A 232 3.74 2.96 8.48
C GLY A 232 4.12 1.52 8.20
N VAL A 233 5.30 1.31 7.63
CA VAL A 233 5.88 -0.05 7.50
C VAL A 233 6.80 -0.30 8.69
N ARG A 234 6.76 -1.49 9.24
CA ARG A 234 7.59 -1.98 10.34
C ARG A 234 8.48 -3.10 9.87
N ARG A 235 9.59 -3.26 10.58
CA ARG A 235 10.49 -4.40 10.47
C ARG A 235 10.32 -5.27 11.71
N ALA A 236 10.26 -6.59 11.51
CA ALA A 236 10.41 -7.56 12.58
C ALA A 236 11.49 -8.57 12.19
N ASP A 237 12.27 -9.00 13.16
CA ASP A 237 13.28 -10.04 12.95
C ASP A 237 12.58 -11.42 12.93
N ILE A 238 12.95 -12.25 11.96
CA ILE A 238 12.42 -13.60 11.79
C ILE A 238 13.24 -14.55 12.65
N ASN A 239 12.57 -15.25 13.56
CA ASN A 239 13.20 -16.25 14.42
C ASN A 239 13.50 -17.55 13.66
N ARG A 240 12.59 -17.96 12.78
CA ARG A 240 12.68 -19.22 12.03
C ARG A 240 11.69 -19.27 10.87
N VAL A 241 12.10 -19.89 9.77
CA VAL A 241 11.20 -20.31 8.68
C VAL A 241 11.09 -21.83 8.62
N SER A 242 9.89 -22.37 8.42
CA SER A 242 9.67 -23.81 8.25
C SER A 242 8.48 -24.08 7.34
N GLY A 243 8.76 -24.40 6.07
CA GLY A 243 7.71 -24.41 5.05
C GLY A 243 7.00 -23.06 5.03
N ASN A 244 5.68 -23.06 4.92
CA ASN A 244 4.91 -21.82 4.83
C ASN A 244 4.74 -21.07 6.17
N VAL A 245 5.49 -21.44 7.20
CA VAL A 245 5.39 -20.82 8.53
C VAL A 245 6.61 -19.93 8.76
N ILE A 246 6.36 -18.65 9.00
CA ILE A 246 7.36 -17.66 9.41
C ILE A 246 7.11 -17.34 10.89
N ARG A 247 8.11 -17.59 11.74
CA ARG A 247 8.04 -17.33 13.19
C ARG A 247 8.72 -16.00 13.50
N PHE A 248 8.01 -15.13 14.20
CA PHE A 248 8.50 -13.85 14.72
C PHE A 248 7.60 -13.45 15.89
N ASN A 249 8.01 -12.50 16.73
CA ASN A 249 7.10 -11.97 17.75
C ASN A 249 5.99 -11.18 17.05
N ASN A 250 4.75 -11.70 17.02
CA ASN A 250 3.58 -11.07 16.42
C ASN A 250 2.60 -10.50 17.48
N ASP A 251 3.03 -10.46 18.75
CA ASP A 251 2.29 -9.96 19.91
C ASP A 251 3.20 -9.00 20.72
N LEU A 252 3.22 -7.71 20.35
CA LEU A 252 4.02 -6.71 21.09
C LEU A 252 3.42 -6.38 22.45
N THR A 253 2.10 -6.52 22.60
CA THR A 253 1.40 -6.20 23.84
C THR A 253 1.50 -7.32 24.89
N GLY A 254 1.89 -8.53 24.49
CA GLY A 254 2.00 -9.70 25.35
C GLY A 254 0.65 -10.25 25.81
N ASN A 255 -0.42 -9.99 25.06
CA ASN A 255 -1.79 -10.37 25.42
C ASN A 255 -2.21 -11.74 24.87
N GLY A 256 -1.33 -12.42 24.12
CA GLY A 256 -1.56 -13.71 23.47
C GLY A 256 -2.39 -13.59 22.18
N VAL A 257 -2.55 -12.40 21.62
CA VAL A 257 -3.31 -12.14 20.39
C VAL A 257 -2.36 -11.48 19.36
N PRO A 258 -2.41 -11.89 18.08
CA PRO A 258 -1.63 -11.24 17.05
C PRO A 258 -2.05 -9.77 16.87
N ASP A 259 -1.15 -8.83 17.19
CA ASP A 259 -1.38 -7.39 17.15
C ASP A 259 -0.55 -6.66 16.06
N GLN A 260 0.43 -7.34 15.46
CA GLN A 260 1.28 -6.79 14.41
C GLN A 260 0.80 -7.17 13.00
N VAL A 261 0.51 -8.44 12.76
CA VAL A 261 0.13 -8.99 11.45
C VAL A 261 -1.09 -9.89 11.61
N ALA A 262 -2.15 -9.60 10.85
CA ALA A 262 -3.39 -10.36 10.86
C ALA A 262 -3.54 -11.27 9.62
N ALA A 263 -4.47 -12.23 9.69
CA ALA A 263 -4.84 -13.04 8.53
C ALA A 263 -5.34 -12.15 7.36
N GLY A 264 -4.95 -12.51 6.14
CA GLY A 264 -5.24 -11.74 4.94
C GLY A 264 -4.27 -10.59 4.65
N ALA A 265 -3.37 -10.25 5.59
CA ALA A 265 -2.34 -9.23 5.40
C ALA A 265 -1.36 -9.57 4.26
N THR A 266 -0.72 -8.53 3.73
CA THR A 266 0.44 -8.66 2.84
C THR A 266 1.69 -8.32 3.61
N VAL A 267 2.73 -9.13 3.49
CA VAL A 267 4.04 -8.92 4.11
C VAL A 267 5.14 -9.14 3.08
N ILE A 268 6.34 -8.61 3.33
CA ILE A 268 7.49 -8.73 2.44
C ILE A 268 8.67 -9.21 3.27
N ASP A 269 9.39 -10.23 2.83
CA ASP A 269 10.60 -10.65 3.55
C ASP A 269 11.85 -9.85 3.17
N SER A 270 12.95 -10.15 3.85
CA SER A 270 14.26 -9.54 3.57
C SER A 270 14.82 -9.89 2.19
N ASN A 271 14.25 -10.88 1.48
CA ASN A 271 14.59 -11.22 0.10
C ASN A 271 13.68 -10.52 -0.92
N GLY A 272 12.79 -9.62 -0.49
CA GLY A 272 11.83 -8.91 -1.33
C GLY A 272 10.67 -9.78 -1.82
N VAL A 273 10.50 -10.99 -1.28
CA VAL A 273 9.38 -11.86 -1.63
C VAL A 273 8.13 -11.39 -0.91
N VAL A 274 7.05 -11.21 -1.68
CA VAL A 274 5.76 -10.75 -1.17
C VAL A 274 4.89 -11.96 -0.83
N TYR A 275 4.42 -12.03 0.41
CA TYR A 275 3.56 -13.09 0.88
C TYR A 275 2.18 -12.56 1.25
N ARG A 276 1.18 -13.41 1.08
CA ARG A 276 -0.15 -13.22 1.66
C ARG A 276 -0.29 -14.12 2.89
N VAL A 277 -0.66 -13.52 4.02
CA VAL A 277 -0.87 -14.23 5.27
C VAL A 277 -2.20 -14.96 5.23
N VAL A 278 -2.18 -16.27 5.47
CA VAL A 278 -3.34 -17.16 5.54
C VAL A 278 -3.88 -17.21 6.96
N THR A 279 -3.01 -17.44 7.95
CA THR A 279 -3.34 -17.41 9.37
C THR A 279 -2.27 -16.67 10.14
N ALA A 280 -2.65 -16.04 11.24
CA ALA A 280 -1.74 -15.34 12.14
C ALA A 280 -2.01 -15.79 13.59
N GLU A 281 -0.93 -16.03 14.31
CA GLU A 281 -0.89 -16.36 15.74
C GLU A 281 0.11 -15.41 16.42
N ASP A 282 0.21 -15.47 17.75
CA ASP A 282 1.07 -14.61 18.58
C ASP A 282 2.57 -14.74 18.25
N ASP A 283 3.04 -15.92 17.84
CA ASP A 283 4.47 -16.21 17.59
C ASP A 283 4.81 -16.56 16.13
N ARG A 284 3.81 -16.52 15.23
CA ARG A 284 3.97 -16.96 13.84
C ARG A 284 2.87 -16.51 12.90
N ILE A 285 3.20 -16.52 11.61
CA ILE A 285 2.24 -16.43 10.52
C ILE A 285 2.40 -17.63 9.60
N ASN A 286 1.28 -18.04 9.01
CA ASN A 286 1.26 -18.99 7.89
C ASN A 286 1.00 -18.20 6.62
N VAL A 287 1.83 -18.39 5.59
CA VAL A 287 1.75 -17.67 4.32
C VAL A 287 1.27 -18.60 3.19
N ASN A 288 0.90 -18.03 2.04
CA ASN A 288 0.46 -18.84 0.91
C ASN A 288 1.58 -19.78 0.42
N ALA A 289 1.24 -21.06 0.22
CA ALA A 289 2.14 -22.13 -0.23
C ALA A 289 2.66 -21.96 -1.67
N ASP A 290 1.94 -21.18 -2.48
CA ASP A 290 2.24 -21.01 -3.90
C ASP A 290 3.50 -20.18 -4.16
N VAL A 291 4.03 -19.52 -3.12
CA VAL A 291 5.27 -18.75 -3.21
C VAL A 291 6.41 -19.62 -2.66
N PRO A 292 7.28 -20.17 -3.52
CA PRO A 292 8.40 -20.96 -3.05
C PRO A 292 9.31 -20.08 -2.19
N ILE A 293 9.61 -20.54 -0.99
CA ILE A 293 10.60 -19.89 -0.12
C ILE A 293 11.92 -19.88 -0.88
N THR A 294 12.54 -18.71 -0.93
CA THR A 294 13.82 -18.53 -1.59
C THR A 294 14.89 -19.47 -0.99
N PRO A 295 15.93 -19.84 -1.76
CA PRO A 295 17.04 -20.65 -1.25
C PRO A 295 17.77 -20.00 -0.05
N ILE A 296 17.64 -18.68 0.08
CA ILE A 296 18.14 -17.89 1.20
C ILE A 296 16.99 -17.76 2.19
N GLU A 297 17.20 -18.25 3.42
CA GLU A 297 16.22 -18.07 4.49
C GLU A 297 16.06 -16.58 4.81
N PRO A 298 14.83 -16.04 4.84
CA PRO A 298 14.64 -14.66 5.22
C PRO A 298 14.82 -14.49 6.73
N THR A 299 15.37 -13.35 7.06
CA THR A 299 15.84 -12.92 8.38
C THR A 299 15.02 -11.77 8.94
N GLN A 300 14.34 -11.03 8.07
CA GLN A 300 13.47 -9.92 8.46
C GLN A 300 12.15 -9.97 7.69
N LEU A 301 11.13 -9.42 8.31
CA LEU A 301 9.79 -9.28 7.76
C LEU A 301 9.39 -7.81 7.82
N TRP A 302 8.93 -7.29 6.69
CA TRP A 302 8.38 -5.96 6.54
C TRP A 302 6.86 -6.02 6.38
N TYR A 303 6.14 -5.28 7.22
CA TYR A 303 4.68 -5.31 7.26
C TYR A 303 4.11 -3.96 7.69
N SER A 304 2.82 -3.71 7.44
CA SER A 304 2.15 -2.54 8.03
C SER A 304 1.11 -3.02 9.04
N PRO A 305 1.27 -2.67 10.32
CA PRO A 305 0.36 -3.14 11.34
C PRO A 305 -1.04 -2.56 11.16
N PRO A 306 -2.08 -3.26 11.66
CA PRO A 306 -3.43 -2.74 11.63
C PRO A 306 -3.59 -1.51 12.53
N SER A 307 -4.65 -0.73 12.28
CA SER A 307 -4.99 0.45 13.09
C SER A 307 -5.53 0.11 14.49
N SER A 308 -6.01 -1.12 14.63
CA SER A 308 -6.56 -1.70 15.84
C SER A 308 -6.49 -3.23 15.76
N GLU A 309 -6.47 -3.87 16.92
CA GLU A 309 -6.42 -5.32 17.06
C GLU A 309 -7.52 -6.03 16.24
N GLY A 310 -7.16 -7.11 15.54
CA GLY A 310 -8.09 -7.90 14.72
C GLY A 310 -8.47 -7.30 13.37
N ARG A 311 -7.98 -6.10 13.01
CA ARG A 311 -8.13 -5.55 11.65
C ARG A 311 -7.09 -6.11 10.68
N SER A 312 -7.39 -6.05 9.39
CA SER A 312 -6.44 -6.41 8.34
C SER A 312 -5.30 -5.39 8.24
N SER A 313 -4.14 -5.85 7.77
CA SER A 313 -3.04 -4.95 7.41
C SER A 313 -3.47 -3.91 6.38
N SER A 314 -2.88 -2.74 6.49
CA SER A 314 -3.10 -1.60 5.61
C SER A 314 -2.28 -1.67 4.30
N ILE A 315 -1.38 -2.64 4.12
CA ILE A 315 -0.66 -2.82 2.83
C ILE A 315 -1.66 -3.26 1.76
N VAL A 316 -1.84 -2.40 0.76
CA VAL A 316 -2.72 -2.65 -0.40
C VAL A 316 -1.95 -3.28 -1.54
N ARG A 317 -0.72 -2.81 -1.79
CA ARG A 317 0.08 -3.26 -2.93
C ARG A 317 1.57 -3.10 -2.65
N VAL A 318 2.35 -4.00 -3.24
CA VAL A 318 3.80 -3.92 -3.31
C VAL A 318 4.20 -3.93 -4.78
N LYS A 319 5.10 -3.04 -5.20
CA LYS A 319 5.65 -3.01 -6.57
C LYS A 319 7.17 -2.87 -6.49
N ALA A 320 7.89 -3.82 -7.07
CA ALA A 320 9.31 -3.65 -7.35
C ALA A 320 9.50 -2.85 -8.65
N LEU A 321 10.42 -1.88 -8.63
CA LEU A 321 10.88 -1.09 -9.76
C LEU A 321 12.32 -1.51 -10.05
N SER A 322 12.55 -2.15 -11.20
CA SER A 322 13.89 -2.59 -11.59
C SER A 322 14.76 -1.40 -12.01
N GLY A 323 16.05 -1.42 -11.65
CA GLY A 323 17.01 -0.39 -12.06
C GLY A 323 17.15 -0.27 -13.59
N THR A 324 16.97 -1.36 -14.33
CA THR A 324 17.00 -1.37 -15.81
C THR A 324 15.87 -0.58 -16.47
N ASP A 325 14.75 -0.40 -15.77
CA ASP A 325 13.64 0.42 -16.27
C ASP A 325 13.86 1.91 -15.95
N VAL A 326 14.68 2.22 -14.94
CA VAL A 326 14.90 3.57 -14.41
C VAL A 326 15.93 4.36 -15.21
N VAL A 327 16.87 3.68 -15.88
CA VAL A 327 17.94 4.29 -16.68
C VAL A 327 17.83 3.87 -18.15
N LYS A 328 17.02 4.60 -18.93
CA LYS A 328 17.06 4.66 -20.40
C LYS A 328 16.68 6.03 -20.90
#